data_AF-A0A505HJY2-F1
#
_entry.id   AF-A0A505HJY2-F1
#
_cell.length_a   1.000
_cell.length_b   1.000
_cell.length_c   1.000
_cell.angle_alpha   90.00
_cell.angle_beta   90.00
_cell.angle_gamma   90.00
#
_symmetry.space_group_name_H-M   'P 1'
#
loop_
_entity.id
_entity.type
_entity.pdbx_description
1 polymer ?
#
loop_
_entity_poly.entity_id
_entity_poly.type
_entity_poly.pdbx_seq_one_letter_code
_entity_poly.pdbx_strand_id
1 'polypeptide(L)'
;MVLGPVLLGALFVGATLSAVDRSRATERLGLAAAGVRTSIDALCQQLRAAADAVALVADPVARPRAADQVVGRGLAAGVLIADAAGRTSYATAGGPPGRWQ
;
A
#
# COMPACT_ATOMS: atom_id res chain seq x y z
N MET A 1 33.72 -24.30 -43.94
CA MET A 1 34.11 -23.08 -43.18
C MET A 1 33.03 -21.98 -43.30
N VAL A 2 31.77 -22.25 -42.92
CA VAL A 2 30.68 -21.24 -42.91
C VAL A 2 29.89 -21.31 -41.59
N LEU A 3 29.95 -22.44 -40.89
CA LEU A 3 29.32 -22.65 -39.59
C LEU A 3 29.87 -21.72 -38.50
N GLY A 4 31.16 -21.37 -38.52
CA GLY A 4 31.80 -20.53 -37.50
C GLY A 4 31.18 -19.13 -37.40
N PRO A 5 31.11 -18.36 -38.50
CA PRO A 5 30.45 -17.05 -38.51
C PRO A 5 28.96 -17.09 -38.14
N VAL A 6 28.23 -18.11 -38.61
CA VAL A 6 26.79 -18.25 -38.32
C VAL A 6 26.56 -18.56 -36.84
N LEU A 7 27.38 -19.44 -36.24
CA LEU A 7 27.32 -19.73 -34.81
C LEU A 7 27.60 -18.49 -33.97
N LEU A 8 28.63 -17.70 -34.34
CA LEU A 8 28.91 -16.43 -33.66
C LEU A 8 27.76 -15.43 -33.78
N GLY A 9 27.16 -15.33 -34.97
CA GLY A 9 25.96 -14.51 -35.19
C GLY A 9 24.78 -14.95 -34.32
N ALA A 10 24.51 -16.26 -34.26
CA ALA A 10 23.43 -16.81 -33.44
C ALA A 10 23.66 -16.60 -31.94
N LEU A 11 24.90 -16.77 -31.47
CA LEU A 11 25.27 -16.58 -30.07
C LEU A 11 25.15 -15.11 -29.66
N PHE A 12 25.58 -14.20 -30.53
CA PHE A 12 25.42 -12.76 -30.33
C PHE A 12 23.94 -12.37 -30.24
N VAL A 13 23.11 -12.79 -31.21
CA VAL A 13 21.67 -12.49 -31.20
C VAL A 13 21.00 -13.08 -29.96
N GLY A 14 21.31 -14.31 -29.58
CA GLY A 14 20.77 -14.93 -28.37
C GLY A 14 21.13 -14.16 -27.10
N ALA A 15 22.39 -13.71 -26.98
CA ALA A 15 22.83 -12.89 -25.85
C ALA A 15 22.12 -11.52 -25.82
N THR A 16 21.96 -10.87 -26.98
CA THR A 16 21.25 -9.58 -27.09
C THR A 16 19.77 -9.73 -26.72
N LEU A 17 19.09 -10.76 -27.24
CA LEU A 17 17.70 -11.04 -26.91
C LEU A 17 17.53 -11.30 -25.41
N SER A 18 18.39 -12.13 -24.81
CA SER A 18 18.36 -12.36 -23.36
C SER A 18 18.57 -11.08 -22.54
N ALA A 19 19.42 -10.17 -23.00
CA ALA A 19 19.65 -8.89 -22.32
C ALA A 19 18.42 -7.96 -22.44
N VAL A 20 17.81 -7.87 -23.62
CA VAL A 20 16.58 -7.09 -23.84
C VAL A 20 15.42 -7.65 -23.03
N ASP A 21 15.23 -8.97 -23.02
CA ASP A 21 14.18 -9.63 -22.24
C ASP A 21 14.34 -9.35 -20.74
N ARG A 22 15.58 -9.43 -20.23
CA ARG A 22 15.89 -9.07 -18.84
C ARG A 22 15.58 -7.61 -18.55
N SER A 23 15.99 -6.69 -19.42
CA SER A 23 15.71 -5.25 -19.27
C SER A 23 14.21 -4.94 -19.27
N ARG A 24 13.43 -5.59 -20.16
CA ARG A 24 11.97 -5.46 -20.19
C ARG A 24 11.31 -6.03 -18.93
N ALA A 25 11.81 -7.15 -18.42
CA ALA A 25 11.32 -7.72 -17.17
C ALA A 25 11.56 -6.79 -15.98
N THR A 26 12.77 -6.22 -15.87
CA THR A 26 13.09 -5.26 -14.79
C THR A 26 12.26 -3.99 -14.90
N GLU A 27 12.01 -3.50 -16.11
CA GLU A 27 11.16 -2.32 -16.33
C GLU A 27 9.71 -2.58 -15.88
N ARG A 28 9.12 -3.70 -16.31
CA ARG A 28 7.76 -4.08 -15.90
C ARG A 28 7.63 -4.28 -14.39
N LEU A 29 8.63 -4.88 -13.75
CA LEU A 29 8.67 -5.01 -12.29
C LEU A 29 8.79 -3.64 -11.61
N GLY A 30 9.61 -2.72 -12.16
CA GLY A 30 9.73 -1.35 -11.69
C GLY A 30 8.39 -0.61 -11.74
N LEU A 31 7.69 -0.69 -12.87
CA LEU A 31 6.36 -0.10 -13.06
C LEU A 31 5.32 -0.71 -12.09
N ALA A 32 5.31 -2.03 -11.92
CA ALA A 32 4.42 -2.70 -10.98
C ALA A 32 4.69 -2.26 -9.54
N ALA A 33 5.96 -2.24 -9.12
CA ALA A 33 6.35 -1.81 -7.78
C ALA A 33 6.01 -0.32 -7.53
N ALA A 34 6.18 0.54 -8.54
CA ALA A 34 5.76 1.93 -8.46
C ALA A 34 4.24 2.04 -8.28
N GLY A 35 3.44 1.31 -9.07
CA GLY A 35 1.97 1.30 -8.95
C GLY A 35 1.49 0.80 -7.58
N VAL A 36 2.12 -0.25 -7.04
CA VAL A 36 1.81 -0.76 -5.69
C VAL A 36 2.14 0.28 -4.62
N ARG A 37 3.32 0.91 -4.69
CA ARG A 37 3.70 1.98 -3.75
C ARG A 37 2.73 3.16 -3.80
N THR A 38 2.39 3.65 -4.99
CA THR A 38 1.40 4.72 -5.15
C THR A 38 0.04 4.34 -4.58
N SER A 39 -0.40 3.09 -4.80
CA SER A 39 -1.68 2.61 -4.27
C SER A 39 -1.66 2.53 -2.74
N ILE A 40 -0.57 2.03 -2.15
CA ILE A 40 -0.39 1.97 -0.69
C ILE A 40 -0.33 3.39 -0.10
N ASP A 41 0.43 4.29 -0.71
CA ASP A 41 0.53 5.68 -0.27
C ASP A 41 -0.84 6.36 -0.27
N ALA A 42 -1.64 6.15 -1.32
CA ALA A 42 -3.00 6.67 -1.39
C ALA A 42 -3.90 6.11 -0.27
N LEU A 43 -3.85 4.81 -0.02
CA LEU A 43 -4.60 4.18 1.07
C LEU A 43 -4.17 4.71 2.45
N CYS A 44 -2.86 4.84 2.67
CA CYS A 44 -2.31 5.40 3.90
C CYS A 44 -2.75 6.86 4.11
N GLN A 45 -2.73 7.68 3.07
CA GLN A 45 -3.20 9.07 3.13
C GLN A 45 -4.71 9.15 3.41
N GLN A 46 -5.52 8.28 2.79
CA GLN A 46 -6.95 8.20 3.06
C GLN A 46 -7.22 7.82 4.53
N LEU A 47 -6.53 6.81 5.05
CA LEU A 47 -6.66 6.41 6.47
C LEU A 47 -6.20 7.51 7.42
N ARG A 48 -5.15 8.25 7.06
CA ARG A 48 -4.68 9.41 7.83
C ARG A 48 -5.75 10.49 7.91
N ALA A 49 -6.34 10.85 6.78
CA ALA A 49 -7.41 11.85 6.72
C ALA A 49 -8.66 11.41 7.50
N ALA A 50 -9.02 10.13 7.44
CA ALA A 50 -10.12 9.57 8.23
C ALA A 50 -9.83 9.65 9.74
N ALA A 51 -8.60 9.34 10.16
CA ALA A 51 -8.17 9.46 11.55
C ALA A 51 -8.19 10.93 12.02
N ASP A 52 -7.69 11.85 11.20
CA ASP A 52 -7.69 13.29 11.52
C ASP A 52 -9.11 13.83 11.65
N ALA A 53 -10.05 13.38 10.80
CA ALA A 53 -11.47 13.76 10.90
C ALA A 53 -12.10 13.34 12.24
N VAL A 54 -11.75 12.16 12.77
CA VAL A 54 -12.21 11.70 14.09
C VAL A 54 -11.49 12.45 15.21
N ALA A 55 -10.17 12.69 15.07
CA ALA A 55 -9.36 13.37 16.07
C ALA A 55 -9.78 14.84 16.29
N LEU A 56 -10.22 15.53 15.23
CA LEU A 56 -10.66 16.93 15.27
C LEU A 56 -12.04 17.13 15.94
N VAL A 57 -12.80 16.06 16.21
CA VAL A 57 -14.06 16.16 16.94
C VAL A 57 -13.77 16.56 18.38
N ALA A 58 -14.06 17.82 18.75
CA ALA A 58 -13.71 18.37 20.07
C ALA A 58 -14.45 17.70 21.24
N ASP A 59 -15.72 17.33 21.05
CA ASP A 59 -16.53 16.67 22.07
C ASP A 59 -16.15 15.19 22.24
N PRO A 60 -15.65 14.77 23.42
CA PRO A 60 -15.31 13.38 23.71
C PRO A 60 -16.50 12.43 23.60
N VAL A 61 -17.73 12.91 23.84
CA VAL A 61 -18.96 12.09 23.79
C VAL A 61 -19.42 11.88 22.36
N ALA A 62 -19.16 12.83 21.45
CA ALA A 62 -19.48 12.71 20.04
C ALA A 62 -18.43 11.92 19.23
N ARG A 63 -17.19 11.84 19.72
CA ARG A 63 -16.07 11.19 19.02
C ARG A 63 -16.30 9.70 18.68
N PRO A 64 -16.91 8.87 19.55
CA PRO A 64 -17.30 7.49 19.20
C PRO A 64 -18.27 7.41 18.02
N ARG A 65 -19.27 8.29 17.94
CA ARG A 65 -20.20 8.33 16.80
C ARG A 65 -19.50 8.70 15.49
N ALA A 66 -18.54 9.62 15.54
CA ALA A 66 -17.73 9.96 14.38
C ALA A 66 -16.88 8.77 13.92
N ALA A 67 -16.32 8.00 14.85
CA ALA A 67 -15.59 6.76 14.55
C ALA A 67 -16.49 5.71 13.87
N ASP A 68 -17.71 5.49 14.38
CA ASP A 68 -18.68 4.59 13.74
C ASP A 68 -19.08 5.06 12.34
N GLN A 69 -19.18 6.39 12.13
CA GLN A 69 -19.53 6.95 10.83
C GLN A 69 -18.41 6.76 9.79
N VAL A 70 -17.15 6.82 10.19
CA VAL A 70 -16.00 6.51 9.32
C VAL A 70 -16.05 5.05 8.87
N VAL A 71 -16.35 4.12 9.78
CA VAL A 71 -16.49 2.70 9.46
C VAL A 71 -17.72 2.44 8.60
N GLY A 72 -18.88 3.00 8.95
CA GLY A 72 -20.12 2.85 8.20
C GLY A 72 -20.08 3.42 6.79
N ARG A 73 -19.18 4.38 6.51
CA ARG A 73 -18.91 4.91 5.17
C ARG A 73 -17.85 4.11 4.40
N GLY A 74 -17.30 3.06 4.98
CA GLY A 74 -16.25 2.23 4.37
C GLY A 74 -14.89 2.93 4.24
N LEU A 75 -14.65 3.99 5.01
CA LEU A 75 -13.38 4.72 4.98
C LEU A 75 -12.27 4.01 5.77
N ALA A 76 -12.65 3.18 6.75
CA ALA A 76 -11.76 2.32 7.50
C ALA A 76 -12.51 1.03 7.91
N ALA A 77 -11.76 -0.05 8.12
CA ALA A 77 -12.32 -1.30 8.64
C ALA A 77 -12.63 -1.23 10.14
N GLY A 78 -11.97 -0.31 10.87
CA GLY A 78 -12.19 -0.09 12.29
C GLY A 78 -11.41 1.12 12.79
N VAL A 79 -11.86 1.69 13.91
CA VAL A 79 -11.23 2.84 14.56
C VAL A 79 -11.01 2.52 16.03
N LEU A 80 -9.82 2.86 16.53
CA LEU A 80 -9.44 2.78 17.93
C LEU A 80 -9.08 4.18 18.41
N ILE A 81 -9.73 4.62 19.48
CA ILE A 81 -9.47 5.90 20.14
C ILE A 81 -8.71 5.60 21.42
N ALA A 82 -7.52 6.19 21.56
CA ALA A 82 -6.73 6.12 22.76
C ALA A 82 -6.61 7.50 23.42
N ASP A 83 -6.51 7.52 24.74
CA ASP A 83 -6.13 8.70 25.49
C ASP A 83 -4.63 9.03 25.31
N ALA A 84 -4.18 10.17 25.85
CA ALA A 84 -2.77 10.58 25.79
C ALA A 84 -1.82 9.63 26.52
N ALA A 85 -2.33 8.78 27.42
CA ALA A 85 -1.57 7.73 28.10
C ALA A 85 -1.53 6.41 27.30
N GLY A 86 -2.13 6.38 26.10
CA GLY A 86 -2.18 5.19 25.23
C GLY A 86 -3.22 4.16 25.65
N ARG A 87 -4.12 4.48 26.59
CA ARG A 87 -5.22 3.59 27.00
C ARG A 87 -6.37 3.75 26.02
N THR A 88 -6.89 2.64 25.54
CA THR A 88 -8.04 2.64 24.62
C THR A 88 -9.29 3.06 25.36
N SER A 89 -9.89 4.18 24.94
CA SER A 89 -11.18 4.68 25.46
C SER A 89 -12.36 4.22 24.63
N TYR A 90 -12.14 3.92 23.34
CA TYR A 90 -13.17 3.43 22.44
C TYR A 90 -12.58 2.57 21.32
N ALA A 91 -13.32 1.54 20.90
CA ALA A 91 -13.02 0.73 19.72
C ALA A 91 -14.33 0.36 19.01
N THR A 92 -14.34 0.51 17.69
CA THR A 92 -15.49 0.10 16.86
C THR A 92 -15.61 -1.43 16.83
N ALA A 93 -16.83 -1.95 16.78
CA ALA A 93 -17.07 -3.39 16.68
C ALA A 93 -16.45 -3.99 15.40
N GLY A 94 -15.82 -5.16 15.53
CA GLY A 94 -15.15 -5.84 14.41
C GLY A 94 -13.84 -5.18 13.93
N GLY A 95 -13.35 -4.15 14.64
CA GLY A 95 -12.07 -3.53 14.34
C GLY A 95 -10.87 -4.45 14.62
N PRO A 96 -9.67 -4.10 14.10
CA PRO A 96 -8.46 -4.88 14.32
C PRO A 96 -8.12 -5.00 15.82
N PRO A 97 -7.47 -6.10 16.25
CA PRO A 97 -7.28 -6.45 17.67
C PRO A 97 -6.38 -5.49 18.46
N GLY A 98 -5.75 -4.51 17.80
CA GLY A 98 -4.95 -3.48 18.44
C GLY A 98 -4.08 -2.74 17.43
N ARG A 99 -3.28 -1.79 17.92
CA ARG A 99 -2.25 -1.11 17.11
C ARG A 99 -1.23 -2.15 16.62
N TRP A 100 -0.86 -2.07 15.33
CA TRP A 100 0.29 -2.79 14.80
C TRP A 100 1.55 -2.35 15.57
N GLN A 101 2.33 -3.31 16.08
CA GLN A 101 3.60 -3.07 16.78
C GLN A 101 4.77 -3.38 15.85
#